data_AF-R9M890-F1
#
_entry.id   AF-R9M890-F1
#
_cell.length_a   1.000
_cell.length_b   1.000
_cell.length_c   1.000
_cell.angle_alpha   90.00
_cell.angle_beta   90.00
_cell.angle_gamma   90.00
#
_symmetry.space_group_name_H-M   'P 1'
#
loop_
_entity.id
_entity.type
_entity.pdbx_description
1 polymer ?
#
loop_
_entity_poly.entity_id
_entity_poly.type
_entity_poly.pdbx_seq_one_letter_code
_entity_poly.pdbx_strand_id
1 'polypeptide(L)'
;MPEYSKVQFIAWEIYTGAVYGPSGSDHYAGLAPAADDRRFHVLSQCLDIMARVEFTRRAIETAYKNAQADSETLKIFMAPEFLYRGAAGAYFYDLLNGWEKAPASFGPLPAYFKGPWGGLFGELRSLAAEERFQDWVFVFGSAIGASFPLSSVIPGDPRFSAATGCNIALIQCGGSTPRQRDACYFTEKHLKSAIDFVNFTLRNATPRILTDQDIAHGSQPTWRILDRLIQEDPNGLGGSLFRFPHLRRSGGQILQFGLELCLDHCVGYVTAGGAPSPTGRLATGTTLVDIQLVPSCGMSLIPTSLALGPRSGPRNFSYAFNCDGLIPIGGSGHDRNTHIQLWNELESGEGYQANEVAVIRRGYAEAGHIPVDAAAADLSALAPAEEIPYTLRIDVQNILAGDLWRSHDPFRTGQNNHGQFWPHGPGFIRTLDPQPLAEARESPAPSANTAGPSLPLHEHPTTALKALASGEETS
;
A
#
# COMPACT_ATOMS: atom_id res chain seq x y z
N MET A 1 7.89 -15.85 19.33
CA MET A 1 7.78 -14.86 18.23
C MET A 1 7.30 -15.62 17.02
N PRO A 2 6.35 -15.10 16.23
CA PRO A 2 5.81 -15.83 15.09
C PRO A 2 6.92 -16.14 14.09
N GLU A 3 6.90 -17.35 13.55
CA GLU A 3 7.75 -17.80 12.46
C GLU A 3 6.85 -18.16 11.29
N TYR A 4 7.09 -17.53 10.15
CA TYR A 4 6.23 -17.66 8.98
C TYR A 4 6.79 -18.71 8.03
N SER A 5 5.96 -19.69 7.67
CA SER A 5 6.25 -20.70 6.65
C SER A 5 5.78 -20.25 5.26
N LYS A 6 4.89 -19.24 5.20
CA LYS A 6 4.32 -18.70 3.96
C LYS A 6 4.19 -17.18 3.99
N VAL A 7 4.03 -16.59 2.81
CA VAL A 7 3.67 -15.17 2.61
C VAL A 7 2.49 -15.06 1.66
N GLN A 8 1.52 -14.20 1.97
CA GLN A 8 0.42 -13.84 1.08
C GLN A 8 0.53 -12.39 0.69
N PHE A 9 0.49 -12.13 -0.62
CA PHE A 9 0.48 -10.78 -1.18
C PHE A 9 -0.95 -10.34 -1.50
N ILE A 10 -1.30 -9.13 -1.08
CA ILE A 10 -2.63 -8.57 -1.20
C ILE A 10 -2.50 -7.16 -1.78
N ALA A 11 -2.99 -6.98 -3.00
CA ALA A 11 -2.98 -5.69 -3.68
C ALA A 11 -4.30 -4.95 -3.43
N TRP A 12 -4.20 -3.65 -3.19
CA TRP A 12 -5.31 -2.72 -3.35
C TRP A 12 -5.23 -2.08 -4.73
N GLU A 13 -6.06 -2.57 -5.65
CA GLU A 13 -6.12 -2.06 -7.00
C GLU A 13 -7.03 -0.85 -7.06
N ILE A 14 -6.39 0.30 -7.22
CA ILE A 14 -7.06 1.58 -7.39
C ILE A 14 -6.27 2.42 -8.37
N TYR A 15 -6.98 3.07 -9.29
CA TYR A 15 -6.37 4.02 -10.20
C TYR A 15 -5.90 5.23 -9.41
N THR A 16 -4.59 5.50 -9.41
CA THR A 16 -4.02 6.68 -8.73
C THR A 16 -3.50 7.73 -9.69
N GLY A 17 -3.50 7.48 -11.00
CA GLY A 17 -3.03 8.42 -12.01
C GLY A 17 -3.81 9.74 -12.08
N ALA A 18 -3.37 10.65 -12.96
CA ALA A 18 -4.09 11.89 -13.20
C ALA A 18 -5.45 11.63 -13.86
N VAL A 19 -6.42 12.49 -13.58
CA VAL A 19 -7.62 12.66 -14.40
C VAL A 19 -7.20 13.32 -15.71
N TYR A 20 -7.71 12.80 -16.83
CA TYR A 20 -7.40 13.30 -18.16
C TYR A 20 -8.61 14.00 -18.78
N GLY A 21 -8.40 15.22 -19.25
CA GLY A 21 -9.34 15.94 -20.11
C GLY A 21 -9.02 15.78 -21.60
N PRO A 22 -9.78 16.44 -22.49
CA PRO A 22 -9.55 16.43 -23.94
C PRO A 22 -8.15 16.90 -24.38
N SER A 23 -7.44 17.64 -23.51
CA SER A 23 -6.14 18.27 -23.78
C SER A 23 -4.97 17.57 -23.08
N GLY A 24 -5.19 16.40 -22.46
CA GLY A 24 -4.17 15.68 -21.70
C GLY A 24 -4.51 15.57 -20.20
N SER A 25 -3.50 15.33 -19.36
CA SER A 25 -3.67 15.34 -17.91
C SER A 25 -4.22 16.70 -17.46
N ASP A 26 -5.25 16.66 -16.62
CA ASP A 26 -6.00 17.86 -16.22
C ASP A 26 -5.83 18.13 -14.72
N HIS A 27 -6.16 17.13 -13.88
CA HIS A 27 -6.12 17.24 -12.43
C HIS A 27 -5.87 15.89 -11.75
N TYR A 28 -5.69 15.87 -10.43
CA TYR A 28 -5.72 14.63 -9.65
C TYR A 28 -7.06 14.47 -8.94
N ALA A 29 -7.48 13.22 -8.72
CA ALA A 29 -8.64 12.94 -7.89
C ALA A 29 -8.42 13.43 -6.46
N GLY A 30 -9.44 14.00 -5.86
CA GLY A 30 -9.42 14.54 -4.50
C GLY A 30 -10.37 15.72 -4.32
N LEU A 31 -10.40 16.27 -3.10
CA LEU A 31 -11.23 17.43 -2.80
C LEU A 31 -10.64 18.69 -3.39
N ALA A 32 -11.23 19.11 -4.51
CA ALA A 32 -11.00 20.41 -5.08
C ALA A 32 -11.81 21.47 -4.32
N PRO A 33 -11.26 22.69 -4.14
CA PRO A 33 -12.08 23.83 -3.75
C PRO A 33 -13.11 24.15 -4.85
N ALA A 34 -14.15 24.94 -4.53
CA ALA A 34 -15.12 25.39 -5.54
C ALA A 34 -14.43 26.05 -6.74
N ALA A 35 -15.07 26.00 -7.91
CA ALA A 35 -14.50 26.50 -9.17
C ALA A 35 -14.04 27.98 -9.14
N ASP A 36 -14.53 28.77 -8.19
CA ASP A 36 -14.14 30.16 -7.93
C ASP A 36 -13.24 30.36 -6.70
N ASP A 37 -13.06 29.35 -5.85
CA ASP A 37 -12.15 29.38 -4.70
C ASP A 37 -10.79 28.79 -5.07
N ARG A 38 -9.81 29.68 -5.19
CA ARG A 38 -8.46 29.38 -5.69
C ARG A 38 -7.46 29.09 -4.58
N ARG A 39 -7.92 28.99 -3.33
CA ARG A 39 -7.05 28.83 -2.16
C ARG A 39 -6.71 27.35 -1.97
N PHE A 40 -5.41 27.06 -1.91
CA PHE A 40 -4.87 25.80 -1.39
C PHE A 40 -5.09 25.76 0.12
N HIS A 41 -6.31 25.40 0.55
CA HIS A 41 -6.75 25.55 1.94
C HIS A 41 -6.39 24.31 2.77
N VAL A 42 -5.94 24.54 4.00
CA VAL A 42 -5.55 23.47 4.93
C VAL A 42 -6.72 22.54 5.23
N LEU A 43 -7.91 23.10 5.48
CA LEU A 43 -9.08 22.27 5.82
C LEU A 43 -9.47 21.29 4.71
N SER A 44 -9.44 21.71 3.42
CA SER A 44 -9.83 20.79 2.34
C SER A 44 -8.86 19.61 2.24
N GLN A 45 -7.58 19.83 2.49
CA GLN A 45 -6.57 18.78 2.55
C GLN A 45 -6.76 17.87 3.77
N CYS A 46 -7.07 18.42 4.95
CA CYS A 46 -7.43 17.61 6.12
C CYS A 46 -8.62 16.69 5.81
N LEU A 47 -9.68 17.23 5.21
CA LEU A 47 -10.88 16.45 4.84
C LEU A 47 -10.56 15.39 3.77
N ASP A 48 -9.71 15.70 2.81
CA ASP A 48 -9.28 14.76 1.76
C ASP A 48 -8.47 13.61 2.36
N ILE A 49 -7.55 13.91 3.28
CA ILE A 49 -6.80 12.92 4.06
C ILE A 49 -7.76 12.00 4.81
N MET A 50 -8.71 12.55 5.58
CA MET A 50 -9.67 11.75 6.35
C MET A 50 -10.50 10.83 5.45
N ALA A 51 -10.96 11.32 4.29
CA ALA A 51 -11.72 10.52 3.34
C ALA A 51 -10.86 9.36 2.77
N ARG A 52 -9.59 9.60 2.44
CA ARG A 52 -8.68 8.55 1.95
C ARG A 52 -8.32 7.54 3.03
N VAL A 53 -8.14 7.98 4.28
CA VAL A 53 -7.93 7.08 5.44
C VAL A 53 -9.14 6.17 5.59
N GLU A 54 -10.36 6.69 5.48
CA GLU A 54 -11.58 5.89 5.55
C GLU A 54 -11.69 4.86 4.41
N PHE A 55 -11.34 5.24 3.17
CA PHE A 55 -11.25 4.28 2.07
C PHE A 55 -10.17 3.21 2.31
N THR A 56 -9.04 3.62 2.89
CA THR A 56 -7.95 2.70 3.26
C THR A 56 -8.41 1.69 4.30
N ARG A 57 -9.14 2.15 5.33
CA ARG A 57 -9.74 1.28 6.34
C ARG A 57 -10.64 0.24 5.68
N ARG A 58 -11.52 0.64 4.76
CA ARG A 58 -12.41 -0.29 4.04
C ARG A 58 -11.65 -1.29 3.17
N ALA A 59 -10.61 -0.84 2.49
CA ALA A 59 -9.74 -1.72 1.70
C ALA A 59 -9.06 -2.76 2.61
N ILE A 60 -8.56 -2.36 3.77
CA ILE A 60 -7.99 -3.27 4.78
C ILE A 60 -9.04 -4.24 5.32
N GLU A 61 -10.26 -3.78 5.62
CA GLU A 61 -11.35 -4.66 6.06
C GLU A 61 -11.70 -5.72 5.01
N THR A 62 -11.79 -5.31 3.74
CA THR A 62 -12.04 -6.22 2.64
C THR A 62 -10.88 -7.20 2.48
N ALA A 63 -9.64 -6.74 2.58
CA ALA A 63 -8.45 -7.60 2.55
C ALA A 63 -8.46 -8.61 3.69
N TYR A 64 -8.73 -8.17 4.92
CA TYR A 64 -8.76 -9.03 6.11
C TYR A 64 -9.77 -10.18 5.97
N LYS A 65 -10.97 -9.88 5.48
CA LYS A 65 -12.04 -10.87 5.29
C LYS A 65 -11.71 -11.94 4.24
N ASN A 66 -10.81 -11.65 3.31
CA ASN A 66 -10.50 -12.52 2.17
C ASN A 66 -9.07 -13.08 2.21
N ALA A 67 -8.26 -12.64 3.17
CA ALA A 67 -6.93 -13.17 3.40
C ALA A 67 -6.97 -14.55 4.07
N GLN A 68 -5.88 -15.29 3.91
CA GLN A 68 -5.68 -16.55 4.59
C GLN A 68 -5.61 -16.33 6.11
N ALA A 69 -6.44 -17.03 6.89
CA ALA A 69 -6.55 -16.78 8.33
C ALA A 69 -5.42 -17.39 9.19
N ASP A 70 -4.57 -18.26 8.62
CA ASP A 70 -3.56 -18.99 9.40
C ASP A 70 -2.43 -18.08 9.93
N SER A 71 -1.93 -18.34 11.12
CA SER A 71 -0.87 -17.55 11.76
C SER A 71 0.54 -17.85 11.23
N GLU A 72 0.70 -18.86 10.37
CA GLU A 72 1.99 -19.22 9.76
C GLU A 72 2.24 -18.48 8.43
N THR A 73 1.22 -17.78 7.92
CA THR A 73 1.29 -16.95 6.74
C THR A 73 1.45 -15.49 7.13
N LEU A 74 2.52 -14.85 6.69
CA LEU A 74 2.68 -13.40 6.74
C LEU A 74 1.82 -12.75 5.65
N LYS A 75 1.01 -11.75 5.99
CA LYS A 75 0.18 -11.03 4.99
C LYS A 75 0.84 -9.70 4.66
N ILE A 76 0.92 -9.37 3.38
CA ILE A 76 1.44 -8.10 2.92
C ILE A 76 0.35 -7.41 2.13
N PHE A 77 -0.25 -6.38 2.73
CA PHE A 77 -1.17 -5.48 2.05
C PHE A 77 -0.36 -4.35 1.40
N MET A 78 -0.61 -4.09 0.12
CA MET A 78 0.05 -3.01 -0.60
C MET A 78 -0.93 -2.19 -1.44
N ALA A 79 -0.88 -0.87 -1.26
CA ALA A 79 -1.55 0.09 -2.13
C ALA A 79 -0.55 0.71 -3.13
N PRO A 80 -1.01 1.29 -4.25
CA PRO A 80 -0.15 1.85 -5.28
C PRO A 80 0.47 3.22 -4.90
N GLU A 81 1.44 3.66 -5.69
CA GLU A 81 2.02 5.00 -5.56
C GLU A 81 0.96 6.10 -5.75
N PHE A 82 1.16 7.24 -5.10
CA PHE A 82 0.34 8.45 -5.19
C PHE A 82 -1.09 8.35 -4.68
N LEU A 83 -1.39 7.34 -3.88
CA LEU A 83 -2.69 7.23 -3.25
C LEU A 83 -3.06 8.49 -2.45
N TYR A 84 -2.07 9.19 -1.87
CA TYR A 84 -2.29 10.36 -1.01
C TYR A 84 -1.56 11.62 -1.54
N ARG A 85 -2.11 12.30 -2.55
CA ARG A 85 -1.54 13.57 -3.06
C ARG A 85 -2.51 14.76 -3.13
N GLY A 86 -3.78 14.55 -2.76
CA GLY A 86 -4.82 15.56 -2.87
C GLY A 86 -5.07 16.03 -4.31
N ALA A 87 -6.11 16.86 -4.49
CA ALA A 87 -6.48 17.35 -5.83
C ALA A 87 -5.34 18.19 -6.46
N ALA A 88 -4.62 18.96 -5.66
CA ALA A 88 -3.55 19.85 -6.13
C ALA A 88 -2.17 19.18 -6.26
N GLY A 89 -2.09 17.85 -6.14
CA GLY A 89 -0.88 17.06 -6.43
C GLY A 89 0.13 16.96 -5.29
N ALA A 90 -0.04 17.71 -4.20
CA ALA A 90 0.61 17.47 -2.93
C ALA A 90 -0.27 17.93 -1.75
N TYR A 91 0.01 17.41 -0.57
CA TYR A 91 -0.42 18.02 0.69
C TYR A 91 0.65 18.94 1.26
N PHE A 92 0.27 19.88 2.12
CA PHE A 92 1.23 20.50 3.03
C PHE A 92 1.91 19.43 3.88
N TYR A 93 3.24 19.52 3.99
CA TYR A 93 4.04 18.54 4.71
C TYR A 93 3.59 18.34 6.17
N ASP A 94 3.20 19.41 6.86
CA ASP A 94 2.66 19.34 8.23
C ASP A 94 1.42 18.44 8.34
N LEU A 95 0.61 18.33 7.29
CA LEU A 95 -0.59 17.49 7.29
C LEU A 95 -0.29 16.00 7.19
N LEU A 96 0.92 15.64 6.72
CA LEU A 96 1.35 14.25 6.70
C LEU A 96 1.62 13.73 8.11
N ASN A 97 2.22 14.58 8.94
CA ASN A 97 2.63 14.23 10.31
C ASN A 97 1.59 14.57 11.37
N GLY A 98 0.71 15.54 11.08
CA GLY A 98 -0.25 16.05 12.05
C GLY A 98 0.41 16.99 13.06
N TRP A 99 -0.24 17.16 14.20
CA TRP A 99 0.18 18.09 15.24
C TRP A 99 -0.44 17.75 16.59
N GLU A 100 0.20 18.20 17.68
CA GLU A 100 -0.43 18.28 19.01
C GLU A 100 -1.36 19.50 19.14
N LYS A 101 -1.05 20.55 18.39
CA LYS A 101 -1.84 21.78 18.31
C LYS A 101 -1.67 22.40 16.93
N ALA A 102 -2.78 22.76 16.30
CA ALA A 102 -2.74 23.35 14.96
C ALA A 102 -1.86 24.61 14.91
N PRO A 103 -0.99 24.74 13.88
CA PRO A 103 -0.27 25.97 13.61
C PRO A 103 -1.22 27.16 13.44
N ALA A 104 -0.93 28.26 14.14
CA ALA A 104 -1.75 29.47 14.05
C ALA A 104 -1.80 30.05 12.62
N SER A 105 -0.77 29.79 11.82
CA SER A 105 -0.67 30.18 10.40
C SER A 105 -1.69 29.47 9.49
N PHE A 106 -2.29 28.37 9.93
CA PHE A 106 -3.33 27.67 9.17
C PHE A 106 -4.71 28.33 9.26
N GLY A 107 -4.81 29.42 10.03
CA GLY A 107 -6.05 30.18 10.16
C GLY A 107 -7.09 29.43 11.00
N PRO A 108 -8.37 29.82 10.89
CA PRO A 108 -9.44 29.20 11.67
C PRO A 108 -9.72 27.79 11.15
N LEU A 109 -9.39 26.78 11.97
CA LEU A 109 -9.80 25.39 11.76
C LEU A 109 -10.99 25.03 12.67
N PRO A 110 -11.86 24.07 12.27
CA PRO A 110 -12.88 23.46 13.12
C PRO A 110 -12.31 22.92 14.44
N ALA A 111 -13.13 22.81 15.48
CA ALA A 111 -12.70 22.43 16.82
C ALA A 111 -11.92 21.10 16.84
N TYR A 112 -12.36 20.14 16.04
CA TYR A 112 -11.70 18.85 15.84
C TYR A 112 -10.20 18.99 15.52
N PHE A 113 -9.84 19.92 14.64
CA PHE A 113 -8.46 20.12 14.19
C PHE A 113 -7.64 21.06 15.08
N LYS A 114 -8.25 21.71 16.10
CA LYS A 114 -7.52 22.64 16.98
C LYS A 114 -6.60 21.91 17.97
N GLY A 115 -6.99 20.70 18.38
CA GLY A 115 -6.25 19.85 19.30
C GLY A 115 -5.30 18.89 18.58
N PRO A 116 -4.88 17.81 19.26
CA PRO A 116 -4.06 16.77 18.66
C PRO A 116 -4.75 16.10 17.47
N TRP A 117 -4.04 15.98 16.36
CA TRP A 117 -4.48 15.29 15.16
C TRP A 117 -3.30 14.53 14.57
N GLY A 118 -3.49 13.25 14.22
CA GLY A 118 -2.41 12.36 13.79
C GLY A 118 -1.86 12.63 12.39
N GLY A 119 -2.49 13.52 11.62
CA GLY A 119 -2.16 13.71 10.21
C GLY A 119 -2.40 12.44 9.40
N LEU A 120 -1.95 12.41 8.14
CA LEU A 120 -2.09 11.21 7.31
C LEU A 120 -1.44 9.98 7.95
N PHE A 121 -0.16 10.07 8.35
CA PHE A 121 0.59 8.91 8.78
C PHE A 121 0.17 8.41 10.16
N GLY A 122 -0.17 9.29 11.11
CA GLY A 122 -0.69 8.86 12.41
C GLY A 122 -2.02 8.11 12.32
N GLU A 123 -2.91 8.57 11.43
CA GLU A 123 -4.20 7.91 11.18
C GLU A 123 -4.00 6.55 10.51
N LEU A 124 -3.15 6.45 9.47
CA LEU A 124 -2.83 5.17 8.82
C LEU A 124 -2.18 4.15 9.77
N ARG A 125 -1.26 4.61 10.63
CA ARG A 125 -0.67 3.76 11.68
C ARG A 125 -1.74 3.23 12.64
N SER A 126 -2.71 4.07 12.99
CA SER A 126 -3.80 3.69 13.89
C SER A 126 -4.69 2.59 13.28
N LEU A 127 -4.90 2.59 11.96
CA LEU A 127 -5.62 1.51 11.27
C LEU A 127 -4.94 0.14 11.39
N ALA A 128 -3.60 0.10 11.40
CA ALA A 128 -2.84 -1.14 11.52
C ALA A 128 -2.67 -1.62 12.98
N ALA A 129 -2.96 -0.75 13.95
CA ALA A 129 -2.67 -0.96 15.38
C ALA A 129 -3.68 -1.88 16.10
N GLU A 130 -4.17 -2.92 15.43
CA GLU A 130 -5.15 -3.86 15.97
C GLU A 130 -4.56 -5.27 16.12
N GLU A 131 -4.99 -6.02 17.13
CA GLU A 131 -4.49 -7.37 17.42
C GLU A 131 -4.70 -8.33 16.24
N ARG A 132 -5.84 -8.23 15.54
CA ARG A 132 -6.13 -9.05 14.36
C ARG A 132 -5.14 -8.88 13.20
N PHE A 133 -4.33 -7.82 13.23
CA PHE A 133 -3.30 -7.55 12.22
C PHE A 133 -1.90 -7.94 12.66
N GLN A 134 -1.72 -8.69 13.76
CA GLN A 134 -0.40 -9.07 14.28
C GLN A 134 0.51 -9.79 13.26
N ASP A 135 -0.06 -10.45 12.25
CA ASP A 135 0.63 -11.18 11.19
C ASP A 135 0.62 -10.45 9.84
N TRP A 136 0.46 -9.12 9.87
CA TRP A 136 0.35 -8.27 8.69
C TRP A 136 1.47 -7.23 8.62
N VAL A 137 1.87 -6.92 7.39
CA VAL A 137 2.65 -5.74 7.03
C VAL A 137 1.83 -4.92 6.04
N PHE A 138 1.72 -3.62 6.29
CA PHE A 138 1.01 -2.69 5.45
C PHE A 138 2.00 -1.78 4.74
N VAL A 139 1.93 -1.73 3.41
CA VAL A 139 2.55 -0.72 2.57
C VAL A 139 1.41 0.14 2.02
N PHE A 140 1.21 1.32 2.59
CA PHE A 140 0.03 2.14 2.28
C PHE A 140 0.10 2.83 0.90
N GLY A 141 1.04 2.46 0.04
CA GLY A 141 1.36 3.24 -1.14
C GLY A 141 2.17 4.47 -0.77
N SER A 142 2.00 5.57 -1.48
CA SER A 142 2.75 6.79 -1.20
C SER A 142 1.93 8.08 -1.13
N ALA A 143 2.48 9.04 -0.40
CA ALA A 143 1.96 10.37 -0.21
C ALA A 143 2.90 11.43 -0.79
N ILE A 144 2.33 12.47 -1.39
CA ILE A 144 3.10 13.63 -1.84
C ILE A 144 2.96 14.76 -0.82
N GLY A 145 4.08 15.17 -0.25
CA GLY A 145 4.19 16.34 0.63
C GLY A 145 4.88 17.48 -0.08
N ALA A 146 4.45 18.70 0.21
CA ALA A 146 5.07 19.94 -0.23
C ALA A 146 5.39 20.83 0.96
N SER A 147 6.64 21.28 1.00
CA SER A 147 7.17 22.23 1.97
C SER A 147 7.45 23.56 1.29
N PHE A 148 7.19 24.66 2.02
CA PHE A 148 7.36 26.02 1.52
C PHE A 148 8.34 26.78 2.41
N PRO A 149 9.20 27.65 1.85
CA PRO A 149 10.01 28.57 2.64
C PRO A 149 9.14 29.39 3.61
N LEU A 150 9.60 29.53 4.86
CA LEU A 150 8.88 30.22 5.95
C LEU A 150 8.45 31.66 5.61
N SER A 151 9.13 32.33 4.67
CA SER A 151 8.81 33.69 4.21
C SER A 151 7.55 33.79 3.33
N SER A 152 6.95 32.67 2.94
CA SER A 152 6.00 32.60 1.81
C SER A 152 4.63 32.03 2.17
N VAL A 153 4.39 31.68 3.44
CA VAL A 153 3.13 31.09 3.89
C VAL A 153 2.18 32.20 4.37
N ILE A 154 1.66 32.97 3.42
CA ILE A 154 0.41 33.71 3.64
C ILE A 154 -0.64 33.06 2.72
N PRO A 155 -1.67 32.37 3.29
CA PRO A 155 -2.78 31.86 2.51
C PRO A 155 -3.40 32.98 1.64
N GLY A 156 -3.30 32.83 0.31
CA GLY A 156 -3.83 33.78 -0.66
C GLY A 156 -2.82 34.78 -1.26
N ASP A 157 -1.53 34.70 -0.92
CA ASP A 157 -0.50 35.49 -1.59
C ASP A 157 -0.13 34.85 -2.96
N PRO A 158 -0.31 35.54 -4.09
CA PRO A 158 0.03 35.03 -5.43
C PRO A 158 1.54 34.81 -5.64
N ARG A 159 2.39 35.17 -4.67
CA ARG A 159 3.84 34.98 -4.69
C ARG A 159 4.23 33.66 -4.00
N PHE A 160 3.70 32.54 -4.49
CA PHE A 160 4.24 31.23 -4.10
C PHE A 160 5.71 31.17 -4.51
N SER A 161 6.61 31.09 -3.53
CA SER A 161 8.02 30.77 -3.77
C SER A 161 8.16 29.30 -4.15
N ALA A 162 9.28 28.93 -4.77
CA ALA A 162 9.62 27.53 -5.07
C ALA A 162 9.35 26.62 -3.86
N ALA A 163 8.50 25.61 -4.05
CA ALA A 163 8.23 24.59 -3.04
C ALA A 163 9.25 23.47 -3.16
N THR A 164 9.39 22.66 -2.12
CA THR A 164 10.09 21.38 -2.21
C THR A 164 9.12 20.24 -1.96
N GLY A 165 9.07 19.30 -2.89
CA GLY A 165 8.18 18.15 -2.87
C GLY A 165 8.92 16.86 -2.55
N CYS A 166 8.29 16.01 -1.74
CA CYS A 166 8.75 14.68 -1.39
C CYS A 166 7.64 13.66 -1.65
N ASN A 167 7.99 12.47 -2.14
CA ASN A 167 7.08 11.35 -2.33
C ASN A 167 7.46 10.24 -1.34
N ILE A 168 6.59 9.98 -0.36
CA ILE A 168 6.93 9.21 0.83
C ILE A 168 5.95 8.05 0.98
N ALA A 169 6.47 6.84 1.18
CA ALA A 169 5.67 5.68 1.58
C ALA A 169 5.87 5.33 3.04
N LEU A 170 4.77 4.94 3.70
CA LEU A 170 4.74 4.37 5.06
C LEU A 170 4.64 2.85 4.97
N ILE A 171 5.53 2.17 5.69
CA ILE A 171 5.48 0.75 5.96
C ILE A 171 5.19 0.57 7.45
N GLN A 172 4.18 -0.23 7.80
CA GLN A 172 3.75 -0.43 9.18
C GLN A 172 3.48 -1.91 9.44
N CYS A 173 4.06 -2.46 10.52
CA CYS A 173 3.62 -3.76 11.04
C CYS A 173 2.25 -3.62 11.70
N GLY A 174 1.37 -4.59 11.48
CA GLY A 174 0.14 -4.69 12.24
C GLY A 174 0.35 -5.24 13.65
N GLY A 175 -0.65 -5.06 14.51
CA GLY A 175 -0.66 -5.55 15.88
C GLY A 175 -0.82 -4.44 16.91
N SER A 176 -1.31 -4.82 18.10
CA SER A 176 -1.66 -3.89 19.18
C SER A 176 -0.56 -3.69 20.22
N THR A 177 0.50 -4.51 20.21
CA THR A 177 1.60 -4.38 21.18
C THR A 177 2.44 -3.13 20.89
N PRO A 178 3.05 -2.47 21.90
CA PRO A 178 3.91 -1.29 21.66
C PRO A 178 5.01 -1.56 20.62
N ARG A 179 5.64 -2.74 20.70
CA ARG A 179 6.67 -3.16 19.75
C ARG A 179 6.17 -3.21 18.29
N GLN A 180 4.91 -3.63 18.07
CA GLN A 180 4.30 -3.68 16.73
C GLN A 180 3.81 -2.29 16.29
N ARG A 181 3.13 -1.55 17.17
CA ARG A 181 2.63 -0.19 16.89
C ARG A 181 3.74 0.81 16.54
N ASP A 182 4.92 0.60 17.11
CA ASP A 182 6.12 1.41 16.84
C ASP A 182 7.01 0.79 15.76
N ALA A 183 6.67 -0.39 15.21
CA ALA A 183 7.38 -1.01 14.11
C ALA A 183 6.89 -0.44 12.78
N CYS A 184 7.40 0.74 12.46
CA CYS A 184 7.18 1.41 11.19
C CYS A 184 8.49 1.84 10.53
N TYR A 185 8.40 2.07 9.23
CA TYR A 185 9.44 2.67 8.42
C TYR A 185 8.85 3.64 7.41
N PHE A 186 9.66 4.62 7.02
CA PHE A 186 9.33 5.51 5.92
C PHE A 186 10.40 5.43 4.85
N THR A 187 9.99 5.58 3.60
CA THR A 187 10.89 5.64 2.45
C THR A 187 10.47 6.77 1.54
N GLU A 188 11.46 7.56 1.11
CA GLU A 188 11.27 8.60 0.12
C GLU A 188 11.68 8.09 -1.27
N LYS A 189 10.93 8.50 -2.27
CA LYS A 189 11.25 8.27 -3.68
C LYS A 189 12.46 9.10 -4.05
N HIS A 190 13.43 8.48 -4.71
CA HIS A 190 14.67 9.15 -5.09
C HIS A 190 14.56 9.85 -6.45
N LEU A 191 13.73 9.32 -7.34
CA LEU A 191 13.60 9.86 -8.70
C LEU A 191 12.26 10.57 -8.87
N LYS A 192 12.31 11.85 -9.21
CA LYS A 192 11.12 12.60 -9.64
C LYS A 192 10.58 12.04 -10.96
N SER A 193 9.31 11.69 -11.03
CA SER A 193 8.63 11.30 -12.27
C SER A 193 7.75 12.44 -12.78
N ALA A 194 7.51 12.47 -14.10
CA ALA A 194 6.67 13.50 -14.72
C ALA A 194 5.20 13.48 -14.25
N ILE A 195 4.75 12.38 -13.65
CA ILE A 195 3.41 12.25 -13.06
C ILE A 195 3.37 12.65 -11.59
N ASP A 196 4.51 12.87 -10.92
CA ASP A 196 4.52 13.39 -9.54
C ASP A 196 3.76 14.73 -9.48
N PHE A 197 3.97 15.59 -10.48
CA PHE A 197 3.36 16.92 -10.60
C PHE A 197 2.94 17.20 -12.04
N VAL A 198 1.66 17.02 -12.36
CA VAL A 198 1.10 17.43 -13.65
C VAL A 198 0.94 18.95 -13.71
N ASN A 199 1.06 19.52 -14.91
CA ASN A 199 0.63 20.88 -15.17
C ASN A 199 -0.89 20.95 -15.03
N PHE A 200 -1.35 21.19 -13.81
CA PHE A 200 -2.76 21.34 -13.50
C PHE A 200 -3.24 22.69 -14.02
N THR A 201 -4.16 22.67 -14.96
CA THR A 201 -4.85 23.86 -15.46
C THR A 201 -6.34 23.68 -15.21
N LEU A 202 -6.88 24.30 -14.14
CA LEU A 202 -8.30 24.63 -14.16
C LEU A 202 -8.50 25.44 -15.42
N ARG A 203 -9.27 24.91 -16.37
CA ARG A 203 -9.39 25.41 -17.75
C ARG A 203 -9.68 26.91 -17.89
N ASN A 204 -9.92 27.67 -16.82
CA ASN A 204 -10.15 29.12 -16.87
C ASN A 204 -9.69 29.92 -15.64
N ALA A 205 -8.61 29.55 -14.93
CA ALA A 205 -8.00 30.48 -13.96
C ALA A 205 -6.63 30.05 -13.41
N THR A 206 -5.63 30.92 -13.53
CA THR A 206 -4.51 31.03 -12.59
C THR A 206 -5.02 31.12 -11.15
N PRO A 207 -4.38 30.43 -10.19
CA PRO A 207 -2.94 30.47 -9.98
C PRO A 207 -2.26 29.13 -10.21
N ARG A 208 -0.95 29.19 -10.47
CA ARG A 208 -0.10 28.02 -10.69
C ARG A 208 -0.18 27.08 -9.48
N ILE A 209 -0.64 25.87 -9.75
CA ILE A 209 -0.54 24.71 -8.86
C ILE A 209 0.92 24.22 -8.90
N LEU A 210 1.32 23.37 -7.95
CA LEU A 210 2.65 22.79 -7.92
C LEU A 210 2.91 22.03 -9.23
N THR A 211 3.60 22.67 -10.16
CA THR A 211 4.00 22.07 -11.43
C THR A 211 5.40 21.48 -11.29
N ASP A 212 5.77 20.60 -12.21
CA ASP A 212 7.13 20.08 -12.30
C ASP A 212 8.20 21.19 -12.32
N GLN A 213 7.89 22.37 -12.87
CA GLN A 213 8.80 23.52 -12.94
C GLN A 213 8.90 24.32 -11.64
N ASP A 214 7.83 24.36 -10.85
CA ASP A 214 7.70 25.23 -9.68
C ASP A 214 7.99 24.50 -8.35
N ILE A 215 8.17 23.17 -8.39
CA ILE A 215 8.53 22.34 -7.23
C ILE A 215 9.88 21.66 -7.42
N ALA A 216 10.83 21.98 -6.54
CA ALA A 216 12.09 21.27 -6.43
C ALA A 216 11.84 19.87 -5.86
N HIS A 217 12.56 18.86 -6.34
CA HIS A 217 12.56 17.55 -5.71
C HIS A 217 13.40 17.61 -4.44
N GLY A 218 12.81 17.28 -3.30
CA GLY A 218 13.56 17.04 -2.08
C GLY A 218 14.40 15.79 -2.31
N SER A 219 15.72 15.94 -2.30
CA SER A 219 16.64 14.79 -2.31
C SER A 219 17.31 14.58 -0.95
N GLN A 220 16.96 15.40 0.05
CA GLN A 220 17.52 15.32 1.39
C GLN A 220 16.43 15.45 2.45
N PRO A 221 16.31 14.47 3.37
CA PRO A 221 15.43 14.55 4.51
C PRO A 221 16.01 15.51 5.55
N THR A 222 15.99 16.80 5.25
CA THR A 222 16.44 17.84 6.19
C THR A 222 15.35 18.24 7.19
N TRP A 223 14.14 17.70 7.05
CA TRP A 223 13.00 18.09 7.85
C TRP A 223 12.58 16.95 8.78
N ARG A 224 12.76 17.22 10.07
CA ARG A 224 12.34 16.38 11.19
C ARG A 224 10.83 16.17 11.11
N ILE A 225 10.44 14.89 11.04
CA ILE A 225 9.40 14.19 11.81
C ILE A 225 9.04 13.00 10.93
N LEU A 226 9.87 11.96 10.97
CA LEU A 226 9.51 10.59 10.59
C LEU A 226 10.43 9.74 11.47
N ASP A 227 9.91 9.19 12.56
CA ASP A 227 10.71 8.62 13.65
C ASP A 227 11.68 7.50 13.21
N ARG A 228 11.55 6.98 11.98
CA ARG A 228 12.40 5.98 11.34
C ARG A 228 12.41 6.10 9.81
N LEU A 229 13.05 7.14 9.28
CA LEU A 229 13.32 7.20 7.84
C LEU A 229 14.40 6.16 7.47
N ILE A 230 14.11 5.33 6.46
CA ILE A 230 15.06 4.35 5.92
C ILE A 230 16.04 5.07 5.00
N GLN A 231 17.30 5.20 5.43
CA GLN A 231 18.46 5.36 4.55
C GLN A 231 19.67 4.71 5.24
N GLU A 232 19.81 3.37 5.12
CA GLU A 232 20.96 2.65 5.70
C GLU A 232 22.28 3.01 5.00
N ASP A 233 22.22 3.50 3.75
CA ASP A 233 23.37 4.06 3.02
C ASP A 233 22.93 5.23 2.12
N PRO A 234 23.05 6.50 2.55
CA PRO A 234 22.71 7.65 1.72
C PRO A 234 23.60 7.80 0.47
N ASN A 235 24.71 7.06 0.38
CA ASN A 235 25.59 7.03 -0.80
C ASN A 235 25.40 5.75 -1.65
N GLY A 236 24.66 4.77 -1.12
CA GLY A 236 24.34 3.52 -1.78
C GLY A 236 23.11 3.71 -2.66
N LEU A 237 23.21 3.34 -3.94
CA LEU A 237 22.08 3.39 -4.86
C LEU A 237 20.96 2.39 -4.48
N GLY A 238 21.15 1.56 -3.45
CA GLY A 238 20.46 0.30 -3.12
C GLY A 238 19.06 0.31 -2.50
N GLY A 239 18.20 1.30 -2.74
CA GLY A 239 16.79 1.30 -2.30
C GLY A 239 16.56 1.30 -0.78
N SER A 240 15.31 1.32 -0.34
CA SER A 240 14.99 1.40 1.10
C SER A 240 14.91 0.02 1.73
N LEU A 241 16.03 -0.42 2.29
CA LEU A 241 16.18 -1.69 3.00
C LEU A 241 15.69 -1.61 4.44
N PHE A 242 14.96 -2.63 4.89
CA PHE A 242 14.51 -2.68 6.29
C PHE A 242 14.27 -4.11 6.78
N ARG A 243 14.24 -4.25 8.11
CA ARG A 243 14.01 -5.53 8.80
C ARG A 243 13.15 -5.30 10.03
N PHE A 244 12.12 -6.10 10.19
CA PHE A 244 11.37 -6.16 11.45
C PHE A 244 11.89 -7.32 12.29
N PRO A 245 12.53 -7.10 13.46
CA PRO A 245 13.19 -8.18 14.21
C PRO A 245 12.27 -9.30 14.70
N HIS A 246 10.95 -9.07 14.67
CA HIS A 246 9.91 -10.01 15.05
C HIS A 246 9.30 -10.78 13.87
N LEU A 247 9.57 -10.38 12.62
CA LEU A 247 9.14 -11.10 11.44
C LEU A 247 10.26 -12.03 10.97
N ARG A 248 10.04 -13.33 11.15
CA ARG A 248 11.04 -14.37 10.89
C ARG A 248 10.46 -15.46 10.01
N ARG A 249 11.30 -16.05 9.17
CA ARG A 249 10.98 -17.31 8.49
C ARG A 249 10.93 -18.45 9.51
N SER A 250 10.24 -19.53 9.16
CA SER A 250 10.41 -20.83 9.80
C SER A 250 11.89 -21.20 9.80
N GLY A 251 12.47 -21.44 10.99
CA GLY A 251 13.93 -21.58 11.16
C GLY A 251 14.63 -20.35 11.74
N GLY A 252 13.89 -19.29 12.06
CA GLY A 252 14.33 -18.20 12.92
C GLY A 252 15.09 -17.05 12.23
N GLN A 253 15.35 -17.15 10.93
CA GLN A 253 16.00 -16.09 10.15
C GLN A 253 15.08 -14.86 10.00
N ILE A 254 15.61 -13.66 10.25
CA ILE A 254 14.87 -12.40 10.07
C ILE A 254 14.69 -12.13 8.57
N LEU A 255 13.48 -11.76 8.17
CA LEU A 255 13.17 -11.35 6.80
C LEU A 255 13.79 -9.98 6.49
N GLN A 256 14.46 -9.88 5.35
CA GLN A 256 14.96 -8.64 4.76
C GLN A 256 14.02 -8.16 3.66
N PHE A 257 13.56 -6.93 3.81
CA PHE A 257 12.71 -6.25 2.84
C PHE A 257 13.51 -5.20 2.08
N GLY A 258 13.12 -4.96 0.84
CA GLY A 258 13.50 -3.77 0.08
C GLY A 258 12.25 -3.11 -0.48
N LEU A 259 12.21 -1.79 -0.50
CA LEU A 259 11.13 -1.03 -1.12
C LEU A 259 11.68 0.01 -2.09
N GLU A 260 11.05 0.09 -3.27
CA GLU A 260 11.31 1.08 -4.32
C GLU A 260 10.01 1.71 -4.78
N LEU A 261 10.00 3.02 -4.99
CA LEU A 261 8.81 3.75 -5.43
C LEU A 261 8.85 3.98 -6.94
N CYS A 262 8.10 3.17 -7.68
CA CYS A 262 7.79 3.35 -9.11
C CYS A 262 9.02 3.59 -10.00
N LEU A 263 9.38 4.85 -10.28
CA LEU A 263 10.52 5.15 -11.13
C LEU A 263 11.85 4.64 -10.55
N ASP A 264 11.93 4.52 -9.21
CA ASP A 264 13.11 4.03 -8.48
C ASP A 264 13.50 2.60 -8.85
N HIS A 265 12.59 1.74 -9.33
CA HIS A 265 12.93 0.38 -9.77
C HIS A 265 13.18 0.27 -11.28
N CYS A 266 12.78 1.29 -12.07
CA CYS A 266 12.73 1.20 -13.54
C CYS A 266 13.89 1.93 -14.23
N VAL A 267 14.47 2.98 -13.61
CA VAL A 267 15.56 3.72 -14.24
C VAL A 267 16.87 2.95 -14.09
N GLY A 268 17.46 2.59 -15.23
CA GLY A 268 18.81 2.07 -15.29
C GLY A 268 19.82 3.17 -14.96
N TYR A 269 20.67 2.94 -13.96
CA TYR A 269 21.91 3.70 -13.84
C TYR A 269 22.83 3.21 -14.96
N VAL A 270 22.85 3.93 -16.08
CA VAL A 270 23.55 3.53 -17.30
C VAL A 270 25.03 3.24 -16.97
N THR A 271 25.42 1.97 -17.02
CA THR A 271 26.84 1.61 -17.09
C THR A 271 27.30 1.75 -18.54
N ALA A 272 28.46 2.37 -18.75
CA ALA A 272 29.07 2.49 -20.07
C ALA A 272 29.42 1.07 -20.59
N GLY A 273 28.61 0.49 -21.49
CA GLY A 273 28.95 -0.83 -22.05
C GLY A 273 27.90 -1.63 -22.82
N GLY A 274 26.61 -1.26 -22.78
CA GLY A 274 25.58 -1.90 -23.63
C GLY A 274 25.11 -3.31 -23.22
N ALA A 275 25.61 -3.88 -22.12
CA ALA A 275 24.96 -5.02 -21.46
C ALA A 275 23.66 -4.57 -20.76
N PRO A 276 22.64 -5.43 -20.61
CA PRO A 276 21.47 -5.12 -19.79
C PRO A 276 21.94 -4.83 -18.37
N SER A 277 22.04 -3.55 -18.03
CA SER A 277 22.40 -3.11 -16.69
C SER A 277 21.23 -3.39 -15.77
N PRO A 278 21.47 -3.75 -14.50
CA PRO A 278 20.45 -3.71 -13.49
C PRO A 278 19.69 -2.37 -13.59
N THR A 279 18.38 -2.46 -13.69
CA THR A 279 17.49 -1.31 -13.58
C THR A 279 17.04 -1.23 -12.14
N GLY A 280 16.79 -0.03 -11.64
CA GLY A 280 16.34 0.08 -10.27
C GLY A 280 17.46 0.05 -9.25
N ARG A 281 17.15 0.68 -8.14
CA ARG A 281 18.04 1.02 -7.05
C ARG A 281 18.57 -0.21 -6.33
N LEU A 282 17.70 -1.12 -5.88
CA LEU A 282 18.08 -2.33 -5.15
C LEU A 282 18.99 -3.24 -5.99
N ALA A 283 18.60 -3.50 -7.25
CA ALA A 283 19.33 -4.36 -8.16
C ALA A 283 20.70 -3.74 -8.54
N THR A 284 20.76 -2.43 -8.77
CA THR A 284 22.02 -1.72 -9.03
C THR A 284 22.95 -1.75 -7.81
N GLY A 285 22.40 -1.60 -6.61
CA GLY A 285 23.15 -1.71 -5.36
C GLY A 285 23.62 -3.12 -5.02
N THR A 286 23.37 -4.11 -5.88
CA THR A 286 23.69 -5.55 -5.69
C THR A 286 23.09 -6.15 -4.41
N THR A 287 22.10 -5.48 -3.82
CA THR A 287 21.52 -5.92 -2.55
C THR A 287 20.39 -6.89 -2.80
N LEU A 288 20.49 -8.09 -2.25
CA LEU A 288 19.47 -9.13 -2.38
C LEU A 288 18.55 -9.15 -1.17
N VAL A 289 17.25 -9.16 -1.42
CA VAL A 289 16.20 -9.15 -0.40
C VAL A 289 15.38 -10.44 -0.42
N ASP A 290 14.71 -10.71 0.70
CA ASP A 290 13.72 -11.78 0.77
C ASP A 290 12.41 -11.33 0.12
N ILE A 291 12.04 -10.06 0.31
CA ILE A 291 10.81 -9.50 -0.27
C ILE A 291 11.10 -8.09 -0.81
N GLN A 292 10.99 -7.90 -2.12
CA GLN A 292 11.03 -6.61 -2.80
C GLN A 292 9.60 -6.10 -3.00
N LEU A 293 9.33 -4.88 -2.56
CA LEU A 293 8.01 -4.26 -2.58
C LEU A 293 8.04 -3.01 -3.46
N VAL A 294 7.10 -2.93 -4.39
CA VAL A 294 7.05 -1.85 -5.37
C VAL A 294 5.62 -1.32 -5.47
N PRO A 295 5.23 -0.33 -4.66
CA PRO A 295 4.06 0.47 -4.97
C PRO A 295 4.40 1.37 -6.17
N SER A 296 3.56 1.33 -7.20
CA SER A 296 3.85 1.95 -8.49
C SER A 296 2.65 2.69 -9.06
N CYS A 297 2.90 3.57 -10.02
CA CYS A 297 1.90 4.26 -10.83
C CYS A 297 2.52 4.61 -12.19
N GLY A 298 2.66 3.62 -13.06
CA GLY A 298 3.22 3.81 -14.40
C GLY A 298 4.30 2.80 -14.79
N MET A 299 4.69 1.90 -13.89
CA MET A 299 5.90 1.10 -14.05
C MET A 299 5.65 -0.38 -13.76
N SER A 300 6.32 -1.22 -14.55
CA SER A 300 6.30 -2.67 -14.38
C SER A 300 7.65 -3.16 -13.89
N LEU A 301 7.64 -4.23 -13.12
CA LEU A 301 8.84 -5.01 -12.86
C LEU A 301 9.27 -5.70 -14.17
N ILE A 302 10.57 -5.67 -14.41
CA ILE A 302 11.26 -6.38 -15.47
C ILE A 302 12.45 -7.14 -14.87
N PRO A 303 13.00 -8.17 -15.54
CA PRO A 303 14.07 -8.99 -14.97
C PRO A 303 15.26 -8.20 -14.42
N THR A 304 15.66 -7.11 -15.08
CA THR A 304 16.77 -6.25 -14.64
C THR A 304 16.46 -5.43 -13.39
N SER A 305 15.19 -5.29 -13.00
CA SER A 305 14.75 -4.57 -11.80
C SER A 305 14.70 -5.41 -10.53
N LEU A 306 14.94 -6.72 -10.64
CA LEU A 306 14.73 -7.66 -9.56
C LEU A 306 15.96 -7.76 -8.66
N ALA A 307 15.72 -7.68 -7.35
CA ALA A 307 16.73 -7.76 -6.29
C ALA A 307 16.57 -9.04 -5.45
N LEU A 308 16.26 -10.16 -6.13
CA LEU A 308 15.86 -11.40 -5.49
C LEU A 308 17.06 -12.29 -5.14
N GLY A 309 17.00 -12.91 -3.96
CA GLY A 309 17.98 -13.90 -3.54
C GLY A 309 17.90 -15.19 -4.38
N PRO A 310 19.03 -15.85 -4.68
CA PRO A 310 18.99 -17.12 -5.40
C PRO A 310 18.39 -18.26 -4.54
N ARG A 311 17.67 -19.20 -5.17
CA ARG A 311 17.16 -20.45 -4.55
C ARG A 311 18.21 -21.27 -3.82
N SER A 312 19.44 -21.28 -4.32
CA SER A 312 20.56 -22.01 -3.69
C SER A 312 21.22 -21.26 -2.53
N GLY A 313 20.84 -19.99 -2.32
CA GLY A 313 21.44 -19.13 -1.32
C GLY A 313 20.68 -19.09 0.01
N PRO A 314 21.14 -18.28 0.97
CA PRO A 314 20.47 -18.08 2.27
C PRO A 314 19.11 -17.35 2.17
N ARG A 315 18.63 -17.09 0.94
CA ARG A 315 17.39 -16.39 0.60
C ARG A 315 16.57 -17.19 -0.41
N ASN A 316 16.51 -18.50 -0.21
CA ASN A 316 15.96 -19.49 -1.12
C ASN A 316 14.46 -19.34 -1.48
N PHE A 317 13.73 -18.44 -0.80
CA PHE A 317 12.34 -18.09 -1.08
C PHE A 317 12.13 -16.58 -1.16
N SER A 318 12.64 -15.95 -2.23
CA SER A 318 12.51 -14.51 -2.43
C SER A 318 11.47 -14.11 -3.48
N TYR A 319 10.80 -12.99 -3.24
CA TYR A 319 9.70 -12.50 -4.06
C TYR A 319 9.80 -11.00 -4.36
N ALA A 320 9.38 -10.59 -5.56
CA ALA A 320 9.14 -9.18 -5.87
C ALA A 320 7.66 -8.97 -6.17
N PHE A 321 7.04 -8.01 -5.49
CA PHE A 321 5.64 -7.70 -5.61
C PHE A 321 5.45 -6.26 -6.07
N ASN A 322 4.66 -6.07 -7.12
CA ASN A 322 4.30 -4.77 -7.67
C ASN A 322 2.79 -4.57 -7.62
N CYS A 323 2.37 -3.42 -7.11
CA CYS A 323 0.98 -2.97 -7.08
C CYS A 323 0.94 -1.61 -7.76
N ASP A 324 0.44 -1.59 -8.98
CA ASP A 324 0.54 -0.43 -9.85
C ASP A 324 -0.83 0.22 -10.11
N GLY A 325 -0.90 1.52 -9.84
CA GLY A 325 -2.11 2.34 -9.98
C GLY A 325 -2.33 2.93 -11.38
N LEU A 326 -1.45 2.64 -12.35
CA LEU A 326 -1.51 3.17 -13.72
C LEU A 326 -0.61 2.36 -14.67
N ILE A 327 -1.18 1.58 -15.59
CA ILE A 327 -0.42 0.82 -16.59
C ILE A 327 0.50 1.78 -17.39
N PRO A 328 1.75 1.36 -17.69
CA PRO A 328 2.74 2.18 -18.38
C PRO A 328 2.22 2.81 -19.67
N ILE A 329 2.54 4.10 -19.85
CA ILE A 329 2.14 4.95 -20.99
C ILE A 329 2.77 4.48 -22.34
N GLY A 330 3.56 3.39 -22.35
CA GLY A 330 4.30 2.90 -23.51
C GLY A 330 3.66 1.76 -24.31
N GLY A 331 2.55 1.16 -23.86
CA GLY A 331 1.78 0.22 -24.67
C GLY A 331 1.07 0.95 -25.81
N SER A 332 0.89 0.31 -26.97
CA SER A 332 0.24 0.87 -28.15
C SER A 332 -1.22 1.30 -27.89
N GLY A 333 -1.40 2.45 -27.25
CA GLY A 333 -2.67 3.15 -27.08
C GLY A 333 -3.67 2.47 -26.14
N HIS A 334 -4.11 3.25 -25.13
CA HIS A 334 -5.46 3.23 -24.57
C HIS A 334 -5.75 2.37 -23.34
N ASP A 335 -4.82 1.51 -22.90
CA ASP A 335 -5.04 0.71 -21.69
C ASP A 335 -4.63 1.46 -20.41
N ARG A 336 -5.49 2.36 -19.90
CA ARG A 336 -5.28 3.08 -18.63
C ARG A 336 -5.91 2.31 -17.48
N ASN A 337 -5.15 1.40 -16.90
CA ASN A 337 -5.65 0.44 -15.91
C ASN A 337 -4.68 0.26 -14.73
N THR A 338 -5.00 -0.59 -13.77
CA THR A 338 -4.03 -1.09 -12.77
C THR A 338 -3.37 -2.37 -13.25
N HIS A 339 -2.21 -2.71 -12.69
CA HIS A 339 -1.65 -4.06 -12.84
C HIS A 339 -0.95 -4.54 -11.57
N ILE A 340 -0.88 -5.86 -11.43
CA ILE A 340 -0.18 -6.54 -10.35
C ILE A 340 0.86 -7.47 -10.97
N GLN A 341 2.05 -7.52 -10.39
CA GLN A 341 3.05 -8.52 -10.71
C GLN A 341 3.58 -9.17 -9.43
N LEU A 342 3.72 -10.48 -9.46
CA LEU A 342 4.46 -11.25 -8.47
C LEU A 342 5.52 -12.06 -9.19
N TRP A 343 6.77 -11.87 -8.79
CA TRP A 343 7.92 -12.60 -9.30
C TRP A 343 8.58 -13.40 -8.20
N ASN A 344 9.21 -14.51 -8.57
CA ASN A 344 10.14 -15.25 -7.71
C ASN A 344 11.38 -15.67 -8.51
N GLU A 345 12.33 -16.29 -7.83
CA GLU A 345 13.48 -16.92 -8.47
C GLU A 345 13.19 -18.40 -8.80
N LEU A 346 13.62 -18.83 -9.98
CA LEU A 346 13.50 -20.18 -10.50
C LEU A 346 14.85 -20.90 -10.40
N GLU A 347 14.81 -22.12 -9.86
CA GLU A 347 15.99 -22.98 -9.83
C GLU A 347 16.29 -23.48 -11.26
N SER A 348 17.34 -22.94 -11.88
CA SER A 348 17.84 -23.45 -13.15
C SER A 348 19.29 -23.86 -13.02
N GLY A 349 19.65 -25.02 -13.56
CA GLY A 349 21.02 -25.53 -13.58
C GLY A 349 22.01 -24.67 -14.39
N GLU A 350 21.54 -23.62 -15.07
CA GLU A 350 22.31 -22.75 -15.97
C GLU A 350 22.31 -21.26 -15.56
N GLY A 351 21.99 -20.93 -14.30
CA GLY A 351 22.12 -19.58 -13.74
C GLY A 351 20.81 -18.95 -13.25
N TYR A 352 20.91 -17.70 -12.79
CA TYR A 352 19.78 -16.94 -12.24
C TYR A 352 18.70 -16.71 -13.29
N GLN A 353 17.49 -17.20 -13.02
CA GLN A 353 16.31 -16.94 -13.84
C GLN A 353 15.16 -16.49 -12.94
N ALA A 354 14.60 -15.32 -13.24
CA ALA A 354 13.39 -14.85 -12.59
C ALA A 354 12.15 -15.43 -13.28
N ASN A 355 11.15 -15.80 -12.49
CA ASN A 355 9.89 -16.36 -12.96
C ASN A 355 8.72 -15.47 -12.53
N GLU A 356 7.83 -15.17 -13.49
CA GLU A 356 6.56 -14.49 -13.24
C GLU A 356 5.57 -15.50 -12.61
N VAL A 357 5.28 -15.33 -11.33
CA VAL A 357 4.32 -16.17 -10.59
C VAL A 357 2.88 -15.76 -10.90
N ALA A 358 2.64 -14.45 -10.95
CA ALA A 358 1.34 -13.90 -11.29
C ALA A 358 1.50 -12.55 -12.01
N VAL A 359 0.72 -12.36 -13.07
CA VAL A 359 0.60 -11.08 -13.78
C VAL A 359 -0.87 -10.86 -14.07
N ILE A 360 -1.45 -9.84 -13.44
CA ILE A 360 -2.86 -9.47 -13.59
C ILE A 360 -2.88 -8.11 -14.28
N ARG A 361 -3.56 -8.04 -15.43
CA ARG A 361 -3.61 -6.83 -16.25
C ARG A 361 -5.07 -6.44 -16.41
N ARG A 362 -5.40 -5.18 -16.12
CA ARG A 362 -6.78 -4.66 -16.14
C ARG A 362 -7.60 -5.19 -14.96
N GLY A 363 -7.25 -4.71 -13.77
CA GLY A 363 -7.84 -5.13 -12.49
C GLY A 363 -9.36 -5.29 -12.53
N TYR A 364 -10.12 -4.32 -13.03
CA TYR A 364 -11.60 -4.44 -12.99
C TYR A 364 -12.20 -5.52 -13.92
N ALA A 365 -11.47 -6.00 -14.93
CA ALA A 365 -12.01 -6.86 -15.99
C ALA A 365 -11.73 -8.36 -15.78
N GLU A 366 -10.81 -8.70 -14.89
CA GLU A 366 -10.42 -10.08 -14.64
C GLU A 366 -11.21 -10.70 -13.46
N ALA A 367 -11.33 -12.03 -13.42
CA ALA A 367 -11.97 -12.72 -12.30
C ALA A 367 -11.10 -12.66 -11.03
N GLY A 368 -11.72 -12.74 -9.85
CA GLY A 368 -11.04 -12.77 -8.55
C GLY A 368 -10.82 -11.41 -7.88
N HIS A 369 -11.38 -10.33 -8.44
CA HIS A 369 -11.39 -9.01 -7.83
C HIS A 369 -12.55 -8.87 -6.85
N ILE A 370 -12.24 -8.34 -5.67
CA ILE A 370 -13.20 -8.19 -4.58
C ILE A 370 -13.48 -6.70 -4.42
N PRO A 371 -14.68 -6.21 -4.76
CA PRO A 371 -15.00 -4.80 -4.65
C PRO A 371 -14.81 -4.31 -3.22
N VAL A 372 -14.13 -3.17 -3.06
CA VAL A 372 -14.13 -2.46 -1.78
C VAL A 372 -15.47 -1.74 -1.66
N ASP A 373 -16.10 -1.84 -0.48
CA ASP A 373 -17.44 -1.27 -0.26
C ASP A 373 -17.43 0.24 -0.51
N ALA A 374 -18.19 0.63 -1.55
CA ALA A 374 -18.35 1.99 -2.04
C ALA A 374 -19.51 2.75 -1.39
N ALA A 375 -20.23 2.16 -0.41
CA ALA A 375 -21.24 2.89 0.36
C ALA A 375 -20.65 4.24 0.81
N ALA A 376 -21.42 5.32 0.79
CA ALA A 376 -20.92 6.65 1.16
C ALA A 376 -19.97 6.57 2.37
N ALA A 377 -18.77 7.14 2.25
CA ALA A 377 -17.96 7.40 3.43
C ALA A 377 -18.83 8.24 4.35
N ASP A 378 -19.24 7.69 5.49
CA ASP A 378 -20.03 8.45 6.46
C ASP A 378 -19.10 9.44 7.15
N LEU A 379 -18.82 10.53 6.44
CA LEU A 379 -18.05 11.63 6.95
C LEU A 379 -18.83 12.46 7.96
N SER A 380 -20.15 12.23 8.13
CA SER A 380 -20.92 12.93 9.16
C SER A 380 -20.46 12.56 10.56
N ALA A 381 -19.81 11.39 10.72
CA ALA A 381 -19.10 11.00 11.93
C ALA A 381 -17.71 11.65 12.09
N LEU A 382 -17.11 12.15 11.00
CA LEU A 382 -15.72 12.63 10.95
C LEU A 382 -15.59 14.15 11.13
N ALA A 383 -16.67 14.90 10.97
CA ALA A 383 -16.79 16.27 11.47
C ALA A 383 -18.27 16.53 11.80
N PRO A 384 -18.61 17.18 12.93
CA PRO A 384 -19.97 17.67 13.11
C PRO A 384 -20.29 18.54 11.89
N ALA A 385 -21.26 18.14 11.07
CA ALA A 385 -21.62 18.84 9.84
C ALA A 385 -21.94 20.33 10.08
N GLU A 386 -22.25 20.69 11.32
CA GLU A 386 -22.49 22.04 11.83
C GLU A 386 -21.24 22.94 11.87
N GLU A 387 -20.02 22.38 11.87
CA GLU A 387 -18.77 23.13 11.94
C GLU A 387 -18.05 23.32 10.60
N ILE A 388 -18.46 22.63 9.53
CA ILE A 388 -17.92 22.88 8.19
C ILE A 388 -18.51 24.21 7.71
N PRO A 389 -17.73 25.30 7.68
CA PRO A 389 -18.30 26.61 7.43
C PRO A 389 -18.91 26.67 6.04
N TYR A 390 -20.19 27.04 5.92
CA TYR A 390 -20.83 27.41 4.66
C TYR A 390 -20.00 28.44 3.86
N THR A 391 -19.12 29.18 4.54
CA THR A 391 -18.21 30.18 3.97
C THR A 391 -17.02 29.61 3.20
N LEU A 392 -16.68 28.32 3.37
CA LEU A 392 -15.55 27.72 2.67
C LEU A 392 -15.89 27.21 1.26
N ARG A 393 -17.17 27.14 0.89
CA ARG A 393 -17.64 26.66 -0.43
C ARG A 393 -16.96 25.34 -0.85
N ILE A 394 -16.59 24.48 0.09
CA ILE A 394 -16.02 23.17 -0.23
C ILE A 394 -17.19 22.29 -0.66
N ASP A 395 -17.11 21.73 -1.87
CA ASP A 395 -18.09 20.75 -2.34
C ASP A 395 -17.86 19.40 -1.63
N VAL A 396 -18.44 19.28 -0.44
CA VAL A 396 -18.41 18.04 0.35
C VAL A 396 -19.40 16.99 -0.17
N GLN A 397 -20.28 17.33 -1.13
CA GLN A 397 -21.21 16.35 -1.71
C GLN A 397 -20.44 15.25 -2.45
N ASN A 398 -19.30 15.60 -3.06
CA ASN A 398 -18.39 14.62 -3.65
C ASN A 398 -17.78 13.66 -2.62
N ILE A 399 -17.80 13.97 -1.32
CA ILE A 399 -17.34 12.99 -0.33
C ILE A 399 -18.50 12.14 0.17
N LEU A 400 -19.63 12.78 0.45
CA LEU A 400 -20.83 12.16 0.97
C LEU A 400 -21.48 11.17 -0.01
N ALA A 401 -21.17 11.26 -1.31
CA ALA A 401 -21.65 10.32 -2.30
C ALA A 401 -20.71 9.12 -2.55
N GLY A 402 -19.53 9.07 -1.89
CA GLY A 402 -18.47 8.11 -2.22
C GLY A 402 -17.64 8.53 -3.44
N ASP A 403 -17.67 9.82 -3.77
CA ASP A 403 -17.33 10.38 -5.07
C ASP A 403 -15.95 11.06 -5.11
N LEU A 404 -15.12 10.87 -4.08
CA LEU A 404 -13.77 11.42 -4.05
C LEU A 404 -12.96 11.00 -5.29
N TRP A 405 -13.26 9.81 -5.80
CA TRP A 405 -12.68 9.22 -7.02
C TRP A 405 -13.62 9.32 -8.24
N ARG A 406 -14.81 9.95 -8.14
CA ARG A 406 -15.69 10.23 -9.29
C ARG A 406 -15.16 11.32 -10.21
N SER A 407 -14.08 12.02 -9.88
CA SER A 407 -13.41 12.88 -10.86
C SER A 407 -12.89 12.10 -12.08
N HIS A 408 -12.85 10.76 -12.00
CA HIS A 408 -12.81 9.87 -13.16
C HIS A 408 -14.21 9.63 -13.74
N ASP A 409 -15.03 10.68 -13.89
CA ASP A 409 -16.33 10.59 -14.55
C ASP A 409 -16.06 9.87 -15.87
N PRO A 410 -16.63 8.66 -16.08
CA PRO A 410 -16.30 7.83 -17.21
C PRO A 410 -16.53 8.72 -18.41
N PHE A 411 -15.45 8.99 -19.14
CA PHE A 411 -15.49 9.73 -20.38
C PHE A 411 -16.80 9.44 -21.08
N ARG A 412 -17.65 10.45 -21.27
CA ARG A 412 -19.04 10.27 -21.71
C ARG A 412 -19.13 9.11 -22.68
N THR A 413 -19.90 8.08 -22.33
CA THR A 413 -20.12 6.89 -23.14
C THR A 413 -20.33 7.28 -24.59
N GLY A 414 -19.39 6.90 -25.47
CA GLY A 414 -19.44 7.19 -26.91
C GLY A 414 -18.68 8.42 -27.41
N GLN A 415 -17.91 9.13 -26.56
CA GLN A 415 -17.10 10.30 -27.00
C GLN A 415 -15.59 10.20 -26.75
N ASN A 416 -15.06 9.08 -26.27
CA ASN A 416 -13.61 8.83 -26.34
C ASN A 416 -13.31 7.63 -27.25
N ASN A 417 -12.24 7.73 -28.02
CA ASN A 417 -11.69 6.61 -28.80
C ASN A 417 -10.81 5.70 -27.90
N HIS A 418 -11.02 5.71 -26.58
CA HIS A 418 -10.07 5.16 -25.60
C HIS A 418 -10.66 4.10 -24.66
N GLY A 419 -11.95 3.78 -24.77
CA GLY A 419 -12.48 2.42 -24.56
C GLY A 419 -12.23 1.71 -23.22
N GLN A 420 -11.90 2.37 -22.11
CA GLN A 420 -11.76 1.71 -20.80
C GLN A 420 -12.37 2.52 -19.64
N PHE A 421 -13.07 1.79 -18.79
CA PHE A 421 -13.85 2.30 -17.67
C PHE A 421 -13.22 1.77 -16.37
N TRP A 422 -12.53 2.60 -15.61
CA TRP A 422 -12.28 2.25 -14.21
C TRP A 422 -13.60 2.44 -13.45
N PRO A 423 -14.09 1.45 -12.70
CA PRO A 423 -15.35 1.57 -11.99
C PRO A 423 -15.22 2.61 -10.88
N HIS A 424 -16.30 3.38 -10.67
CA HIS A 424 -16.38 4.33 -9.58
C HIS A 424 -16.20 3.65 -8.22
N GLY A 425 -15.51 4.33 -7.31
CA GLY A 425 -15.41 3.94 -5.91
C GLY A 425 -13.99 3.59 -5.46
N PRO A 426 -13.85 2.94 -4.30
CA PRO A 426 -12.58 2.69 -3.64
C PRO A 426 -11.78 1.53 -4.25
N GLY A 427 -12.04 1.13 -5.50
CA GLY A 427 -11.30 0.09 -6.19
C GLY A 427 -11.58 -1.33 -5.68
N PHE A 428 -10.58 -2.20 -5.81
CA PHE A 428 -10.70 -3.64 -5.55
C PHE A 428 -9.57 -4.16 -4.67
N ILE A 429 -9.85 -5.23 -3.95
CA ILE A 429 -8.81 -6.06 -3.35
C ILE A 429 -8.56 -7.28 -4.22
N ARG A 430 -7.27 -7.60 -4.39
CA ARG A 430 -6.82 -8.85 -4.97
C ARG A 430 -5.88 -9.57 -4.02
N THR A 431 -6.32 -10.72 -3.54
CA THR A 431 -5.53 -11.64 -2.73
C THR A 431 -4.88 -12.68 -3.64
N LEU A 432 -3.56 -12.79 -3.62
CA LEU A 432 -2.85 -13.87 -4.31
C LEU A 432 -2.77 -15.12 -3.43
N ASP A 433 -2.51 -16.27 -4.03
CA ASP A 433 -2.31 -17.51 -3.28
C ASP A 433 -1.06 -17.41 -2.39
N PRO A 434 -1.10 -17.92 -1.14
CA PRO A 434 0.08 -17.94 -0.27
C PRO A 434 1.27 -18.68 -0.91
N GLN A 435 2.42 -18.04 -0.87
CA GLN A 435 3.68 -18.56 -1.39
C GLN A 435 4.57 -19.09 -0.25
N PRO A 436 5.39 -20.14 -0.47
CA PRO A 436 6.33 -20.62 0.54
C PRO A 436 7.35 -19.54 0.96
N LEU A 437 7.68 -19.45 2.25
CA LEU A 437 8.79 -18.64 2.76
C LEU A 437 9.92 -19.49 3.36
N ALA A 438 9.72 -20.78 3.49
CA ALA A 438 10.69 -21.74 3.99
C ALA A 438 10.41 -23.10 3.34
N GLU A 439 11.38 -24.00 3.41
CA GLU A 439 11.16 -25.38 3.04
C GLU A 439 10.04 -25.98 3.90
N ALA A 440 9.23 -26.84 3.31
CA ALA A 440 8.23 -27.57 4.07
C ALA A 440 8.97 -28.37 5.14
N ARG A 441 8.66 -28.12 6.42
CA ARG A 441 9.13 -29.02 7.47
C ARG A 441 8.61 -30.40 7.11
N GLU A 442 9.51 -31.35 6.87
CA GLU A 442 9.13 -32.75 6.80
C GLU A 442 8.32 -33.02 8.08
N SER A 443 7.03 -33.31 7.91
CA SER A 443 6.22 -33.77 9.03
C SER A 443 6.94 -34.99 9.57
N PRO A 444 7.28 -35.05 10.87
CA PRO A 444 7.93 -36.22 11.42
C PRO A 444 7.05 -37.41 11.03
N ALA A 445 7.61 -38.31 10.22
CA ALA A 445 6.91 -39.50 9.80
C ALA A 445 6.32 -40.13 11.07
N PRO A 446 5.02 -40.50 11.08
CA PRO A 446 4.42 -41.09 12.25
C PRO A 446 5.31 -42.25 12.68
N SER A 447 5.87 -42.16 13.88
CA SER A 447 6.84 -43.13 14.36
C SER A 447 6.16 -44.50 14.39
N ALA A 448 6.42 -45.31 13.38
CA ALA A 448 6.02 -46.70 13.37
C ALA A 448 6.90 -47.42 14.37
N ASN A 449 6.44 -47.54 15.62
CA ASN A 449 6.91 -48.44 16.68
C ASN A 449 6.03 -48.16 17.92
N THR A 450 5.30 -49.08 18.54
CA THR A 450 5.44 -50.53 18.66
C THR A 450 4.07 -51.18 18.95
N ALA A 451 3.58 -52.05 18.08
CA ALA A 451 2.57 -53.04 18.46
C ALA A 451 3.29 -54.18 19.19
N GLY A 452 3.06 -54.31 20.50
CA GLY A 452 3.53 -55.45 21.29
C GLY A 452 2.87 -56.77 20.84
N PRO A 453 3.52 -57.92 21.09
CA PRO A 453 3.01 -59.21 20.65
C PRO A 453 1.73 -59.56 21.41
N SER A 454 0.66 -59.81 20.66
CA SER A 454 -0.61 -60.33 21.18
C SER A 454 -0.42 -61.76 21.69
N LEU A 455 -0.68 -61.97 22.98
CA LEU A 455 -0.84 -63.29 23.61
C LEU A 455 -2.12 -63.97 23.10
N PRO A 456 -2.11 -65.30 22.90
CA PRO A 456 -3.30 -66.02 22.45
C PRO A 456 -4.32 -66.15 23.58
N LEU A 457 -5.56 -65.70 23.31
CA LEU A 457 -6.72 -65.93 24.17
C LEU A 457 -7.12 -67.41 24.09
N HIS A 458 -7.09 -68.08 25.24
CA HIS A 458 -7.66 -69.40 25.45
C HIS A 458 -9.18 -69.39 25.25
N GLU A 459 -9.66 -70.29 24.40
CA GLU A 459 -11.07 -70.67 24.31
C GLU A 459 -11.50 -71.49 25.54
N HIS A 460 -12.68 -71.19 26.09
CA HIS A 460 -13.50 -72.13 26.86
C HIS A 460 -14.99 -71.78 26.72
N PRO A 461 -15.90 -72.75 26.90
CA PRO A 461 -17.06 -72.91 26.04
C PRO A 461 -18.40 -72.57 26.70
N THR A 462 -19.37 -72.32 25.83
CA THR A 462 -20.83 -72.45 25.94
C THR A 462 -21.42 -73.11 27.20
N THR A 463 -22.38 -72.43 27.83
CA THR A 463 -23.71 -73.03 28.13
C THR A 463 -24.79 -71.98 28.38
N ALA A 464 -26.02 -72.37 28.06
CA ALA A 464 -27.21 -71.56 27.89
C ALA A 464 -28.14 -71.48 29.11
N LEU A 465 -29.18 -70.64 28.98
CA LEU A 465 -30.55 -70.80 29.52
C LEU A 465 -30.79 -70.56 31.03
N LYS A 466 -31.48 -69.47 31.39
CA LYS A 466 -32.92 -69.47 31.77
C LYS A 466 -33.44 -68.10 32.22
N ALA A 467 -34.76 -67.97 32.08
CA ALA A 467 -35.56 -66.77 32.18
C ALA A 467 -36.16 -66.51 33.58
N LEU A 468 -36.70 -65.28 33.71
CA LEU A 468 -37.92 -64.87 34.43
C LEU A 468 -37.97 -64.89 35.98
N ALA A 469 -38.12 -63.65 36.48
CA ALA A 469 -39.23 -63.14 37.31
C ALA A 469 -39.24 -63.31 38.85
N SER A 470 -39.58 -62.17 39.48
CA SER A 470 -40.19 -61.92 40.81
C SER A 470 -39.40 -62.37 42.05
N GLY A 471 -39.34 -61.63 43.15
CA GLY A 471 -40.03 -60.44 43.64
C GLY A 471 -39.89 -60.44 45.18
N GLU A 472 -39.81 -59.24 45.79
CA GLU A 472 -39.92 -58.97 47.26
C GLU A 472 -38.81 -59.60 48.14
N GLU A 473 -38.28 -59.00 49.21
CA GLU A 473 -38.90 -58.22 50.28
C GLU A 473 -37.80 -57.57 51.18
N THR A 474 -38.19 -56.56 51.97
CA THR A 474 -37.57 -56.03 53.21
C THR A 474 -36.28 -55.18 53.15
N SER A 475 -36.44 -53.85 53.18
CA SER A 475 -36.35 -52.99 54.39
C SER A 475 -36.47 -51.52 54.04
#